data_AF-A0A454JJM7-F1
#
_entry.id   AF-A0A454JJM7-F1
#
_cell.length_a   1.000
_cell.length_b   1.000
_cell.length_c   1.000
_cell.angle_alpha   90.00
_cell.angle_beta   90.00
_cell.angle_gamma   90.00
#
_symmetry.space_group_name_H-M   'P 1'
#
loop_
_entity.id
_entity.type
_entity.pdbx_description
1 polymer ?
#
loop_
_entity_poly.entity_id
_entity_poly.type
_entity_poly.pdbx_seq_one_letter_code
_entity_poly.pdbx_strand_id
1 'polypeptide(L)'
;MKRDCAFYVADKTMRDTFEGFLSREDRCQQLGCGHFDFVPSEDLFFAGGQNDPGIFTRGGALVSSLINTHKKLVIALDCDWDGSPGQAEILSKVTNQLHQGGWAPQDVLVIAIEPELEQWIWQDSPVLAEELRLNAPQGLKAMLGQRGLWPAEASKPPSPKDLFIQLRRENNVKLSSSIFKRIASKVPVAACEDGEFRRLLAQMRAWFPVEVPA
;
A
#
# COMPACT_ATOMS: atom_id res chain seq x y z
N MET A 1 -10.29 23.09 11.78
CA MET A 1 -10.76 22.53 10.49
C MET A 1 -10.20 21.11 10.38
N LYS A 2 -10.97 20.13 9.89
CA LYS A 2 -10.46 18.76 9.69
C LYS A 2 -9.63 18.69 8.39
N ARG A 3 -8.55 17.91 8.41
CA ARG A 3 -7.71 17.56 7.26
C ARG A 3 -8.45 16.57 6.34
N ASP A 4 -8.02 16.43 5.10
CA ASP A 4 -8.81 15.70 4.09
C ASP A 4 -8.82 14.19 4.31
N CYS A 5 -7.67 13.55 4.47
CA CYS A 5 -7.59 12.11 4.60
C CYS A 5 -6.41 11.66 5.44
N ALA A 6 -6.65 10.79 6.42
CA ALA A 6 -5.60 10.05 7.11
C ALA A 6 -5.39 8.66 6.47
N PHE A 7 -4.17 8.16 6.54
CA PHE A 7 -3.77 6.80 6.23
C PHE A 7 -3.14 6.18 7.47
N TYR A 8 -3.66 5.04 7.91
CA TYR A 8 -3.16 4.31 9.06
C TYR A 8 -2.77 2.89 8.65
N VAL A 9 -1.48 2.59 8.65
CA VAL A 9 -0.96 1.36 8.06
C VAL A 9 -0.30 0.44 9.09
N ALA A 10 -0.14 -0.84 8.76
CA ALA A 10 0.36 -1.83 9.71
C ALA A 10 1.74 -1.50 10.28
N ASP A 11 2.71 -1.23 9.42
CA ASP A 11 4.10 -1.10 9.83
C ASP A 11 4.86 0.03 9.11
N LYS A 12 6.17 0.10 9.39
CA LYS A 12 7.05 1.11 8.79
C LYS A 12 7.28 0.88 7.30
N THR A 13 7.33 -0.36 6.84
CA THR A 13 7.53 -0.68 5.42
C THR A 13 6.32 -0.23 4.60
N MET A 14 5.12 -0.53 5.09
CA MET A 14 3.86 -0.07 4.51
C MET A 14 3.78 1.46 4.55
N ARG A 15 4.18 2.08 5.67
CA ARG A 15 4.23 3.55 5.76
C ARG A 15 5.12 4.14 4.68
N ASP A 16 6.37 3.68 4.58
CA ASP A 16 7.32 4.22 3.62
C ASP A 16 6.85 4.00 2.17
N THR A 17 6.18 2.87 1.90
CA THR A 17 5.56 2.60 0.59
C THR A 17 4.44 3.59 0.26
N PHE A 18 3.48 3.77 1.18
CA PHE A 18 2.40 4.74 1.02
C PHE A 18 2.94 6.16 0.92
N GLU A 19 3.95 6.52 1.71
CA GLU A 19 4.60 7.83 1.63
C GLU A 19 5.24 8.07 0.27
N GLY A 20 5.93 7.05 -0.27
CA GLY A 20 6.53 7.12 -1.60
C GLY A 20 5.52 7.41 -2.69
N PHE A 21 4.35 6.76 -2.61
CA PHE A 21 3.25 6.96 -3.56
C PHE A 21 2.51 8.29 -3.37
N LEU A 22 2.13 8.63 -2.12
CA LEU A 22 1.31 9.80 -1.81
C LEU A 22 2.08 11.11 -1.77
N SER A 23 3.41 11.08 -1.78
CA SER A 23 4.24 12.30 -1.82
C SER A 23 4.65 12.71 -3.23
N ARG A 24 4.17 12.01 -4.27
CA ARG A 24 4.48 12.33 -5.66
C ARG A 24 3.80 13.63 -6.10
N GLU A 25 4.44 14.39 -6.97
CA GLU A 25 3.85 15.58 -7.60
C GLU A 25 2.64 15.21 -8.48
N ASP A 26 2.73 14.08 -9.19
CA ASP A 26 1.67 13.54 -10.05
C ASP A 26 0.69 12.61 -9.30
N ARG A 27 0.67 12.60 -7.96
CA ARG A 27 -0.12 11.63 -7.17
C ARG A 27 -1.60 11.61 -7.57
N CYS A 28 -2.20 12.78 -7.79
CA CYS A 28 -3.63 12.87 -8.10
C CYS A 28 -3.92 12.27 -9.49
N GLN A 29 -3.01 12.46 -10.45
CA GLN A 29 -3.07 11.81 -11.77
C GLN A 29 -2.91 10.29 -11.65
N GLN A 30 -1.95 9.81 -10.85
CA GLN A 30 -1.73 8.38 -10.61
C GLN A 30 -2.92 7.72 -9.89
N LEU A 31 -3.54 8.44 -8.95
CA LEU A 31 -4.77 8.02 -8.28
C LEU A 31 -6.01 8.12 -9.19
N GLY A 32 -5.95 9.00 -10.19
CA GLY A 32 -7.07 9.39 -11.03
C GLY A 32 -8.12 10.23 -10.30
N CYS A 33 -7.76 10.90 -9.20
CA CYS A 33 -8.65 11.69 -8.35
C CYS A 33 -8.34 13.20 -8.48
N GLY A 34 -9.24 14.04 -7.97
CA GLY A 34 -9.02 15.46 -7.77
C GLY A 34 -8.00 15.75 -6.67
N HIS A 35 -7.74 17.04 -6.44
CA HIS A 35 -6.82 17.49 -5.40
C HIS A 35 -7.35 17.17 -4.00
N PHE A 36 -6.43 16.78 -3.11
CA PHE A 36 -6.66 16.68 -1.67
C PHE A 36 -5.38 17.06 -0.93
N ASP A 37 -5.51 17.70 0.22
CA ASP A 37 -4.37 18.09 1.04
C ASP A 37 -3.79 16.87 1.76
N PHE A 38 -2.46 16.70 1.64
CA PHE A 38 -1.73 15.60 2.24
C PHE A 38 -0.33 16.02 2.64
N VAL A 39 -0.01 15.84 3.92
CA VAL A 39 1.27 16.11 4.56
C VAL A 39 1.66 14.85 5.33
N PRO A 40 2.67 14.07 4.88
CA PRO A 40 3.01 12.77 5.48
C PRO A 40 3.24 12.77 6.99
N SER A 41 3.74 13.88 7.56
CA SER A 41 3.95 14.00 9.01
C SER A 41 2.67 14.16 9.82
N GLU A 42 1.55 14.53 9.18
CA GLU A 42 0.26 14.79 9.83
C GLU A 42 -0.82 13.81 9.40
N ASP A 43 -0.71 13.22 8.20
CA ASP A 43 -1.77 12.41 7.59
C ASP A 43 -1.41 10.92 7.45
N LEU A 44 -0.16 10.53 7.71
CA LEU A 44 0.30 9.15 7.54
C LEU A 44 0.90 8.57 8.83
N PHE A 45 0.21 7.55 9.34
CA PHE A 45 0.47 6.90 10.62
C PHE A 45 0.72 5.41 10.43
N PHE A 46 1.38 4.78 11.40
CA PHE A 46 1.54 3.33 11.41
C PHE A 46 1.43 2.75 12.82
N ALA A 47 1.03 1.49 12.90
CA ALA A 47 0.79 0.77 14.15
C ALA A 47 2.10 0.29 14.80
N GLY A 48 2.96 1.22 15.21
CA GLY A 48 4.28 0.91 15.80
C GLY A 48 4.20 -0.11 16.94
N GLY A 49 4.78 -1.30 16.72
CA GLY A 49 4.79 -2.40 17.70
C GLY A 49 3.47 -3.18 17.84
N GLN A 50 2.48 -2.87 17.00
CA GLN A 50 1.17 -3.55 16.94
C GLN A 50 1.03 -4.36 15.64
N ASN A 51 1.50 -3.78 14.52
CA ASN A 51 1.47 -4.37 13.18
C ASN A 51 0.05 -4.83 12.78
N ASP A 52 -0.04 -5.74 11.82
CA ASP A 52 -1.30 -6.25 11.28
C ASP A 52 -2.21 -6.90 12.33
N PRO A 53 -1.72 -7.78 13.24
CA PRO A 53 -2.57 -8.39 14.27
C PRO A 53 -3.15 -7.35 15.23
N GLY A 54 -2.38 -6.29 15.52
CA GLY A 54 -2.82 -5.20 16.37
C GLY A 54 -3.90 -4.34 15.73
N ILE A 55 -3.78 -4.03 14.43
CA ILE A 55 -4.84 -3.37 13.66
C ILE A 55 -6.09 -4.25 13.59
N PHE A 56 -5.95 -5.54 13.29
CA PHE A 56 -7.07 -6.48 13.26
C PHE A 56 -7.84 -6.52 14.60
N THR A 57 -7.10 -6.50 15.71
CA THR A 57 -7.70 -6.63 17.05
C THR A 57 -8.28 -5.32 17.58
N ARG A 58 -7.63 -4.17 17.30
CA ARG A 58 -7.93 -2.88 17.95
C ARG A 58 -7.93 -1.68 17.01
N GLY A 59 -8.07 -1.89 15.71
CA GLY A 59 -8.03 -0.84 14.67
C GLY A 59 -8.88 0.38 15.02
N GLY A 60 -10.13 0.18 15.46
CA GLY A 60 -11.01 1.28 15.86
C GLY A 60 -10.47 2.13 17.02
N ALA A 61 -9.87 1.48 18.02
CA ALA A 61 -9.28 2.18 19.17
C ALA A 61 -8.00 2.94 18.77
N LEU A 62 -7.17 2.34 17.91
CA LEU A 62 -5.91 2.93 17.42
C LEU A 62 -6.10 4.24 16.66
N VAL A 63 -7.23 4.38 15.95
CA VAL A 63 -7.55 5.56 15.12
C VAL A 63 -8.62 6.45 15.73
N SER A 64 -9.03 6.19 16.97
CA SER A 64 -10.14 6.90 17.63
C SER A 64 -9.96 8.42 17.69
N SER A 65 -8.73 8.91 17.82
CA SER A 65 -8.45 10.35 17.81
C SER A 65 -8.56 10.99 16.43
N LEU A 66 -8.35 10.22 15.36
CA LEU A 66 -8.32 10.72 13.98
C LEU A 66 -9.70 11.20 13.50
N ILE A 67 -10.78 10.69 14.09
CA ILE A 67 -12.15 11.12 13.75
C ILE A 67 -12.35 12.62 13.99
N ASN A 68 -11.63 13.21 14.94
CA ASN A 68 -11.74 14.63 15.27
C ASN A 68 -10.86 15.51 14.39
N THR A 69 -9.88 14.94 13.69
CA THR A 69 -8.85 15.67 12.96
C THR A 69 -8.92 15.47 11.45
N HIS A 70 -9.52 14.38 10.96
CA HIS A 70 -9.58 14.06 9.52
C HIS A 70 -11.01 13.78 9.06
N LYS A 71 -11.30 14.12 7.80
CA LYS A 71 -12.61 13.86 7.16
C LYS A 71 -12.72 12.41 6.69
N LYS A 72 -11.64 11.86 6.13
CA LYS A 72 -11.57 10.49 5.60
C LYS A 72 -10.48 9.68 6.29
N LEU A 73 -10.61 8.36 6.30
CA LEU A 73 -9.60 7.44 6.85
C LEU A 73 -9.45 6.20 5.97
N VAL A 74 -8.21 5.91 5.60
CA VAL A 74 -7.81 4.61 5.04
C VAL A 74 -7.06 3.82 6.11
N ILE A 75 -7.45 2.57 6.35
CA ILE A 75 -6.65 1.59 7.09
C ILE A 75 -6.10 0.57 6.11
N ALA A 76 -4.79 0.31 6.17
CA ALA A 76 -4.14 -0.72 5.38
C ALA A 76 -3.38 -1.71 6.25
N LEU A 77 -3.52 -3.00 5.93
CA LEU A 77 -2.78 -4.10 6.52
C LEU A 77 -2.65 -5.22 5.48
N ASP A 78 -1.71 -6.14 5.69
CA ASP A 78 -1.55 -7.31 4.83
C ASP A 78 -2.61 -8.37 5.16
N CYS A 79 -2.49 -9.57 4.61
CA CYS A 79 -3.18 -10.77 5.11
C CYS A 79 -2.17 -11.82 5.61
N ASP A 80 -0.89 -11.65 5.30
CA ASP A 80 0.20 -12.58 5.57
C ASP A 80 0.79 -12.40 6.98
N TRP A 81 0.15 -13.03 7.98
CA TRP A 81 0.73 -13.26 9.30
C TRP A 81 0.21 -14.56 9.91
N ASP A 82 0.94 -15.07 10.90
CA ASP A 82 0.57 -16.29 11.62
C ASP A 82 -0.77 -16.13 12.34
N GLY A 83 -1.73 -17.01 12.05
CA GLY A 83 -3.09 -16.94 12.59
C GLY A 83 -4.00 -15.90 11.92
N SER A 84 -3.65 -15.39 10.73
CA SER A 84 -4.54 -14.54 9.94
C SER A 84 -5.87 -15.23 9.64
N PRO A 85 -7.03 -14.57 9.85
CA PRO A 85 -8.34 -15.15 9.58
C PRO A 85 -8.73 -15.06 8.09
N GLY A 86 -7.87 -14.47 7.26
CA GLY A 86 -8.13 -14.21 5.85
C GLY A 86 -8.79 -12.85 5.58
N GLN A 87 -8.69 -12.42 4.32
CA GLN A 87 -9.03 -11.07 3.87
C GLN A 87 -10.46 -10.65 4.26
N ALA A 88 -11.46 -11.51 4.01
CA ALA A 88 -12.86 -11.18 4.24
C ALA A 88 -13.18 -10.88 5.70
N GLU A 89 -12.62 -11.66 6.64
CA GLU A 89 -12.83 -11.44 8.07
C GLU A 89 -12.12 -10.17 8.55
N ILE A 90 -10.90 -9.91 8.06
CA ILE A 90 -10.17 -8.68 8.36
C ILE A 90 -10.99 -7.46 7.97
N LEU A 91 -11.43 -7.41 6.70
CA LEU A 91 -12.23 -6.30 6.16
C LEU A 91 -13.49 -6.08 6.99
N SER A 92 -14.25 -7.14 7.26
CA SER A 92 -15.49 -7.06 8.05
C SER A 92 -15.23 -6.56 9.47
N LYS A 93 -14.30 -7.20 10.18
CA LYS A 93 -14.06 -6.91 11.60
C LYS A 93 -13.50 -5.50 11.82
N VAL A 94 -12.51 -5.08 11.04
CA VAL A 94 -11.90 -3.75 11.20
C VAL A 94 -12.90 -2.66 10.80
N THR A 95 -13.67 -2.85 9.72
CA THR A 95 -14.70 -1.89 9.31
C THR A 95 -15.78 -1.73 10.39
N ASN A 96 -16.24 -2.84 10.99
CA ASN A 96 -17.20 -2.80 12.10
C ASN A 96 -16.64 -2.04 13.33
N GLN A 97 -15.36 -2.22 13.66
CA GLN A 97 -14.72 -1.45 14.74
C GLN A 97 -14.71 0.06 14.44
N LEU A 98 -14.48 0.46 13.19
CA LEU A 98 -14.50 1.88 12.80
C LEU A 98 -15.89 2.49 12.96
N HIS A 99 -16.94 1.78 12.54
CA HIS A 99 -18.33 2.24 12.72
C HIS A 99 -18.73 2.34 14.19
N GLN A 100 -18.36 1.35 15.00
CA GLN A 100 -18.55 1.41 16.45
C GLN A 100 -17.77 2.57 17.08
N GLY A 101 -16.63 2.94 16.51
CA GLY A 101 -15.82 4.11 16.87
C GLY A 101 -16.38 5.45 16.37
N GLY A 102 -17.52 5.45 15.67
CA GLY A 102 -18.22 6.66 15.22
C GLY A 102 -17.91 7.10 13.79
N TRP A 103 -17.05 6.40 13.06
CA TRP A 103 -16.79 6.73 11.66
C TRP A 103 -17.97 6.37 10.76
N ALA A 104 -18.38 7.30 9.91
CA ALA A 104 -19.44 7.05 8.94
C ALA A 104 -18.98 6.08 7.84
N PRO A 105 -19.87 5.20 7.33
CA PRO A 105 -19.55 4.26 6.26
C PRO A 105 -18.88 4.86 5.03
N GLN A 106 -19.32 6.05 4.62
CA GLN A 106 -18.79 6.74 3.44
C GLN A 106 -17.46 7.48 3.67
N ASP A 107 -16.93 7.48 4.90
CA ASP A 107 -15.73 8.22 5.29
C ASP A 107 -14.53 7.31 5.55
N VAL A 108 -14.71 5.98 5.48
CA VAL A 108 -13.65 5.01 5.77
C VAL A 108 -13.44 4.00 4.65
N LEU A 109 -12.20 3.55 4.54
CA LEU A 109 -11.82 2.41 3.71
C LEU A 109 -10.87 1.53 4.52
N VAL A 110 -11.19 0.25 4.62
CA VAL A 110 -10.23 -0.77 5.06
C VAL A 110 -9.79 -1.54 3.83
N ILE A 111 -8.47 -1.66 3.66
CA ILE A 111 -7.85 -2.52 2.66
C ILE A 111 -6.99 -3.59 3.35
N ALA A 112 -7.14 -4.83 2.91
CA ALA A 112 -6.42 -5.99 3.45
C ALA A 112 -5.71 -6.70 2.29
N ILE A 113 -4.42 -6.42 2.10
CA ILE A 113 -3.68 -6.80 0.89
C ILE A 113 -3.40 -8.30 0.91
N GLU A 114 -3.77 -9.04 -0.14
CA GLU A 114 -3.65 -10.50 -0.16
C GLU A 114 -2.68 -10.98 -1.26
N PRO A 115 -1.63 -11.76 -0.91
CA PRO A 115 -1.14 -12.00 0.45
C PRO A 115 -0.58 -10.77 1.18
N GLU A 116 0.06 -9.83 0.47
CA GLU A 116 0.88 -8.77 1.07
C GLU A 116 1.23 -7.59 0.14
N LEU A 117 1.75 -6.51 0.72
CA LEU A 117 2.15 -5.27 0.07
C LEU A 117 3.16 -5.40 -1.08
N GLU A 118 4.15 -6.31 -0.97
CA GLU A 118 5.23 -6.46 -1.95
C GLU A 118 4.70 -6.65 -3.37
N GLN A 119 3.52 -7.24 -3.51
CA GLN A 119 2.85 -7.40 -4.79
C GLN A 119 2.69 -6.10 -5.58
N TRP A 120 2.55 -4.96 -4.90
CA TRP A 120 2.37 -3.67 -5.54
C TRP A 120 3.67 -3.13 -6.16
N ILE A 121 4.83 -3.53 -5.62
CA ILE A 121 6.14 -3.11 -6.12
C ILE A 121 6.67 -4.01 -7.25
N TRP A 122 6.14 -5.23 -7.37
CA TRP A 122 6.51 -6.17 -8.42
C TRP A 122 5.86 -5.80 -9.75
N GLN A 123 6.57 -5.00 -10.51
CA GLN A 123 6.26 -4.67 -11.90
C GLN A 123 7.49 -4.94 -12.75
N ASP A 124 7.31 -5.22 -14.04
CA ASP A 124 8.44 -5.31 -14.98
C ASP A 124 8.96 -3.90 -15.29
N SER A 125 9.66 -3.33 -14.32
CA SER A 125 10.15 -1.95 -14.30
C SER A 125 11.63 -1.92 -13.94
N PRO A 126 12.43 -1.05 -14.59
CA PRO A 126 13.85 -0.91 -14.28
C PRO A 126 14.08 -0.44 -12.84
N VAL A 127 13.12 0.26 -12.23
CA VAL A 127 13.23 0.79 -10.86
C VAL A 127 13.53 -0.29 -9.83
N LEU A 128 12.80 -1.41 -9.88
CA LEU A 128 12.99 -2.49 -8.92
C LEU A 128 14.33 -3.21 -9.16
N ALA A 129 14.72 -3.38 -10.41
CA ALA A 129 16.03 -3.95 -10.76
C ALA A 129 17.18 -3.07 -10.24
N GLU A 130 17.12 -1.75 -10.44
CA GLU A 130 18.11 -0.80 -9.95
C GLU A 130 18.23 -0.81 -8.42
N GLU A 131 17.11 -0.77 -7.70
CA GLU A 131 17.08 -0.79 -6.23
C GLU A 131 17.62 -2.10 -5.65
N LEU A 132 17.43 -3.22 -6.37
CA LEU A 132 18.01 -4.53 -6.03
C LEU A 132 19.41 -4.75 -6.62
N ARG A 133 19.99 -3.78 -7.36
CA ARG A 133 21.29 -3.85 -8.03
C ARG A 133 21.41 -5.00 -9.04
N LEU A 134 20.30 -5.33 -9.69
CA LEU A 134 20.22 -6.37 -10.70
C LEU A 134 20.53 -5.80 -12.08
N ASN A 135 21.47 -6.44 -12.78
CA ASN A 135 21.73 -6.13 -14.18
C ASN A 135 20.70 -6.85 -15.07
N ALA A 136 19.60 -6.18 -15.40
CA ALA A 136 18.49 -6.74 -16.17
C ALA A 136 18.23 -5.94 -17.47
N PRO A 137 19.16 -5.94 -18.44
CA PRO A 137 19.05 -5.13 -19.67
C PRO A 137 17.89 -5.54 -20.58
N GLN A 138 17.39 -6.77 -20.43
CA GLN A 138 16.24 -7.31 -21.17
C GLN A 138 14.93 -7.20 -20.37
N GLY A 139 14.93 -6.52 -19.22
CA GLY A 139 13.79 -6.45 -18.30
C GLY A 139 13.93 -7.39 -17.10
N LEU A 140 13.32 -7.00 -15.98
CA LEU A 140 13.38 -7.72 -14.72
C LEU A 140 12.66 -9.08 -14.83
N LYS A 141 11.50 -9.09 -15.49
CA LYS A 141 10.72 -10.31 -15.72
C LYS A 141 11.46 -11.31 -16.59
N ALA A 142 12.13 -10.85 -17.66
CA ALA A 142 12.94 -11.72 -18.52
C ALA A 142 14.09 -12.38 -17.74
N MET A 143 14.83 -11.61 -16.94
CA MET A 143 15.95 -12.11 -16.14
C MET A 143 15.48 -13.14 -15.10
N LEU A 144 14.41 -12.83 -14.37
CA LEU A 144 13.86 -13.74 -13.35
C LEU A 144 13.17 -14.96 -13.97
N GLY A 145 12.61 -14.82 -15.17
CA GLY A 145 12.05 -15.93 -15.95
C GLY A 145 13.09 -16.95 -16.37
N GLN A 146 14.29 -16.51 -16.79
CA GLN A 146 15.42 -17.42 -17.09
C GLN A 146 15.86 -18.23 -15.86
N ARG A 147 15.62 -17.72 -14.65
CA ARG A 147 15.89 -18.40 -13.38
C ARG A 147 14.72 -19.27 -12.89
N GLY A 148 13.60 -19.28 -13.59
CA GLY A 148 12.37 -19.96 -13.15
C GLY A 148 11.66 -19.29 -11.97
N LEU A 149 12.01 -18.04 -11.65
CA LEU A 149 11.48 -17.30 -10.48
C LEU A 149 10.30 -16.40 -10.82
N TRP A 150 10.14 -16.01 -12.09
CA TRP A 150 9.00 -15.25 -12.58
C TRP A 150 8.45 -15.86 -13.89
N PRO A 151 7.38 -16.66 -13.83
CA PRO A 151 6.78 -17.26 -15.02
C PRO A 151 6.31 -16.22 -16.04
N ALA A 152 6.44 -16.51 -17.34
CA ALA A 152 6.07 -15.59 -18.41
C ALA A 152 4.58 -15.18 -18.37
N GLU A 153 3.70 -16.13 -18.05
CA GLU A 153 2.25 -15.91 -17.96
C GLU A 153 1.81 -15.22 -16.66
N ALA A 154 2.71 -15.10 -15.67
CA ALA A 154 2.37 -14.49 -14.39
C ALA A 154 2.59 -12.97 -14.44
N SER A 155 1.59 -12.19 -13.99
CA SER A 155 1.72 -10.73 -13.86
C SER A 155 2.72 -10.32 -12.78
N LYS A 156 2.96 -11.19 -11.79
CA LYS A 156 3.89 -11.03 -10.67
C LYS A 156 4.54 -12.37 -10.29
N PRO A 157 5.67 -12.38 -9.55
CA PRO A 157 6.26 -13.62 -9.05
C PRO A 157 5.33 -14.38 -8.10
N PRO A 158 5.41 -15.72 -8.00
CA PRO A 158 4.56 -16.51 -7.11
C PRO A 158 4.71 -16.21 -5.62
N SER A 159 5.93 -15.86 -5.17
CA SER A 159 6.24 -15.50 -3.78
C SER A 159 6.98 -14.16 -3.71
N PRO A 160 6.24 -13.03 -3.84
CA PRO A 160 6.80 -11.67 -3.88
C PRO A 160 7.78 -11.31 -2.74
N LYS A 161 7.39 -11.52 -1.47
CA LYS A 161 8.24 -11.30 -0.29
C LYS A 161 9.54 -12.06 -0.36
N ASP A 162 9.40 -13.36 -0.54
CA ASP A 162 10.51 -14.29 -0.40
C ASP A 162 11.52 -14.04 -1.50
N LEU A 163 11.03 -13.77 -2.72
CA LEU A 163 11.87 -13.41 -3.84
C LEU A 163 12.57 -12.07 -3.61
N PHE A 164 11.88 -11.06 -3.07
CA PHE A 164 12.51 -9.78 -2.74
C PHE A 164 13.61 -9.98 -1.69
N ILE A 165 13.34 -10.73 -0.62
CA ILE A 165 14.30 -11.06 0.44
C ILE A 165 15.49 -11.82 -0.13
N GLN A 166 15.25 -12.81 -0.99
CA GLN A 166 16.26 -13.61 -1.65
C GLN A 166 17.18 -12.73 -2.51
N LEU A 167 16.63 -11.98 -3.46
CA LEU A 167 17.41 -11.14 -4.38
C LEU A 167 18.19 -10.06 -3.63
N ARG A 168 17.59 -9.46 -2.61
CA ARG A 168 18.25 -8.49 -1.75
C ARG A 168 19.48 -9.10 -1.05
N ARG A 169 19.36 -10.32 -0.53
CA ARG A 169 20.47 -11.05 0.11
C ARG A 169 21.56 -11.40 -0.90
N GLU A 170 21.18 -11.92 -2.06
CA GLU A 170 22.10 -12.24 -3.17
C GLU A 170 22.93 -11.02 -3.60
N ASN A 171 22.33 -9.82 -3.60
CA ASN A 171 22.96 -8.59 -4.09
C ASN A 171 23.52 -7.69 -2.98
N ASN A 172 23.60 -8.18 -1.73
CA ASN A 172 24.08 -7.43 -0.56
C ASN A 172 23.40 -6.06 -0.37
N VAL A 173 22.12 -5.97 -0.74
CA VAL A 173 21.31 -4.77 -0.50
C VAL A 173 20.87 -4.79 0.97
N LYS A 174 20.89 -3.65 1.67
CA LYS A 174 20.42 -3.59 3.07
C LYS A 174 18.89 -3.51 3.11
N LEU A 175 18.23 -4.23 4.02
CA LEU A 175 16.78 -4.14 4.15
C LEU A 175 16.48 -2.82 4.83
N SER A 176 15.73 -1.97 4.14
CA SER A 176 15.31 -0.69 4.64
C SER A 176 13.95 -0.37 4.03
N SER A 177 13.03 0.09 4.86
CA SER A 177 11.72 0.59 4.43
C SER A 177 11.86 1.70 3.37
N SER A 178 12.98 2.45 3.38
CA SER A 178 13.29 3.47 2.38
C SER A 178 13.47 2.94 0.95
N ILE A 179 13.81 1.64 0.75
CA ILE A 179 13.82 1.02 -0.58
C ILE A 179 12.41 1.01 -1.15
N PHE A 180 11.43 0.60 -0.36
CA PHE A 180 10.02 0.57 -0.76
C PHE A 180 9.49 1.96 -1.08
N LYS A 181 9.86 2.97 -0.29
CA LYS A 181 9.54 4.38 -0.60
C LYS A 181 10.05 4.80 -1.97
N ARG A 182 11.31 4.51 -2.29
CA ARG A 182 11.92 4.87 -3.59
C ARG A 182 11.31 4.12 -4.77
N ILE A 183 10.93 2.86 -4.56
CA ILE A 183 10.24 2.08 -5.60
C ILE A 183 8.84 2.67 -5.82
N ALA A 184 8.04 2.81 -4.76
CA ALA A 184 6.68 3.34 -4.81
C ALA A 184 6.60 4.77 -5.38
N SER A 185 7.63 5.60 -5.16
CA SER A 185 7.70 6.95 -5.71
C SER A 185 7.97 7.00 -7.21
N LYS A 186 8.26 5.87 -7.86
CA LYS A 186 8.65 5.82 -9.27
C LYS A 186 7.83 4.82 -10.10
N VAL A 187 7.41 3.70 -9.53
CA VAL A 187 6.64 2.70 -10.29
C VAL A 187 5.30 3.27 -10.76
N PRO A 188 4.89 2.99 -12.02
CA PRO A 188 3.59 3.36 -12.51
C PRO A 188 2.48 2.73 -11.68
N VAL A 189 1.55 3.55 -11.23
CA VAL A 189 0.48 3.10 -10.34
C VAL A 189 -0.69 2.51 -11.12
N ALA A 190 -0.94 3.07 -12.31
CA ALA A 190 -1.99 2.61 -13.23
C ALA A 190 -1.79 1.16 -13.73
N ALA A 191 -0.57 0.62 -13.64
CA ALA A 191 -0.25 -0.75 -14.06
C ALA A 191 -0.52 -1.79 -12.96
N CYS A 192 -0.85 -1.38 -11.73
CA CYS A 192 -1.13 -2.32 -10.65
C CYS A 192 -2.49 -2.99 -10.84
N GLU A 193 -2.49 -4.32 -10.97
CA GLU A 193 -3.70 -5.11 -11.18
C GLU A 193 -4.35 -5.63 -9.88
N ASP A 194 -3.74 -5.31 -8.74
CA ASP A 194 -4.20 -5.76 -7.43
C ASP A 194 -5.60 -5.24 -7.08
N GLY A 195 -6.43 -6.12 -6.53
CA GLY A 195 -7.83 -5.82 -6.22
C GLY A 195 -8.00 -4.74 -5.16
N GLU A 196 -7.23 -4.82 -4.07
CA GLU A 196 -7.29 -3.85 -2.98
C GLU A 196 -6.69 -2.52 -3.38
N PHE A 197 -5.63 -2.55 -4.19
CA PHE A 197 -5.09 -1.33 -4.79
C PHE A 197 -6.12 -0.62 -5.68
N ARG A 198 -6.82 -1.36 -6.56
CA ARG A 198 -7.90 -0.81 -7.39
C ARG A 198 -9.06 -0.28 -6.56
N ARG A 199 -9.40 -0.93 -5.44
CA ARG A 199 -10.40 -0.41 -4.48
C ARG A 199 -9.96 0.90 -3.84
N LEU A 200 -8.69 1.03 -3.46
CA LEU A 200 -8.12 2.29 -2.98
C LEU A 200 -8.27 3.39 -4.04
N LEU A 201 -7.88 3.13 -5.30
CA LEU A 201 -8.04 4.10 -6.39
C LEU A 201 -9.49 4.53 -6.57
N ALA A 202 -10.41 3.57 -6.62
CA ALA A 202 -11.84 3.84 -6.78
C ALA A 202 -12.40 4.70 -5.63
N GLN A 203 -12.00 4.40 -4.40
CA GLN A 203 -12.45 5.15 -3.23
C GLN A 203 -11.89 6.57 -3.19
N MET A 204 -10.61 6.74 -3.53
CA MET A 204 -9.99 8.07 -3.61
C MET A 204 -10.68 8.94 -4.67
N ARG A 205 -11.08 8.36 -5.81
CA ARG A 205 -11.88 9.06 -6.84
C ARG A 205 -13.27 9.45 -6.35
N ALA A 206 -13.91 8.58 -5.58
CA ALA A 206 -15.22 8.86 -5.00
C ALA A 206 -15.16 9.97 -3.93
N TRP A 207 -14.10 10.01 -3.14
CA TRP A 207 -13.91 11.05 -2.11
C TRP A 207 -13.42 12.38 -2.67
N PHE A 208 -12.59 12.33 -3.70
CA PHE A 208 -11.97 13.50 -4.33
C PHE A 208 -12.21 13.41 -5.83
N PRO A 209 -13.39 13.79 -6.34
CA PRO A 209 -13.68 13.74 -7.77
C PRO A 209 -12.79 14.74 -8.54
N VAL A 210 -12.39 14.39 -9.76
CA VAL A 210 -11.72 15.32 -10.67
C VAL A 210 -12.69 16.43 -11.02
N GLU A 211 -12.32 17.67 -10.78
CA GLU A 211 -13.09 18.82 -11.25
C GLU A 211 -13.14 18.77 -12.79
N VAL A 212 -14.34 18.54 -13.34
CA VAL A 212 -14.57 18.73 -14.77
C VAL A 212 -14.83 20.22 -14.94
N PRO A 213 -14.01 20.96 -15.70
CA PRO A 213 -14.32 22.34 -16.04
C PRO A 213 -15.68 22.37 -16.72
N ALA A 214 -16.58 23.23 -16.22
CA ALA A 214 -17.92 23.43 -16.77
C ALA A 214 -17.88 23.99 -18.20
#